data_AF-A0A519ZVU8-F1
#
_entry.id   AF-A0A519ZVU8-F1
#
_cell.length_a   1.000
_cell.length_b   1.000
_cell.length_c   1.000
_cell.angle_alpha   90.00
_cell.angle_beta   90.00
_cell.angle_gamma   90.00
#
_symmetry.space_group_name_H-M   'P 1'
#
loop_
_entity.id
_entity.type
_entity.pdbx_description
1 polymer ?
#
loop_
_entity_poly.entity_id
_entity_poly.type
_entity_poly.pdbx_seq_one_letter_code
_entity_poly.pdbx_strand_id
1 'polypeptide(L)'
;MCARCTALNNKYGSAQGSLLTFVNKIAARFPEKKIVTLAYNYTRKPPKELKPLDNVVIMLSDIEVSRTIPIAADPRSSAFRKDVEGWKALEAHLLIWDYVVQFTNYMSPFPNLMTLKPNLEYFKKMYPEGLFIQGAVETRAEFSELRTYVLAKLLWDPYMDQQRLVNEFIGAKYGRAAPYIQEYITALHENAAKSGKRTDIYDTPIVPYKSYLTSEKLQQYLAILNKAMNAVRGDQVQEQNVIAAILPVKFALLQQARFYGIEKNGVFKRNGTKFKADTQIEQLIRSFNEEIQLLGITQLNEAGLTPQQYKNEWNALLKNGPSIHKGLNKQVTLLTEPAGDFMGKGAATLTDGNKGTFDHQYNWLGWNGDKMEVILDLGKPERISSVNISFLEMHQHLMFLPQDIKIFTSADGKKYSEKATINYPVPTEGAEPNIKSFQAGFAPHNARFIKLMATPQPLPSWVILTDRKPWIMADEVIIR
;
A
#
# COMPACT_ATOMS: atom_id res chain seq x y z
N MET A 1 -18.11 -6.21 -22.14
CA MET A 1 -19.09 -5.12 -22.40
C MET A 1 -19.80 -5.38 -23.73
N CYS A 2 -21.11 -5.12 -23.86
CA CYS A 2 -21.85 -5.42 -25.09
C CYS A 2 -21.66 -4.34 -26.18
N ALA A 3 -21.94 -4.67 -27.44
CA ALA A 3 -21.73 -3.79 -28.59
C ALA A 3 -22.42 -2.41 -28.46
N ARG A 4 -23.62 -2.36 -27.87
CA ARG A 4 -24.35 -1.10 -27.65
C ARG A 4 -23.66 -0.19 -26.63
N CYS A 5 -23.19 -0.74 -25.53
CA CYS A 5 -22.45 0.02 -24.51
C CYS A 5 -21.12 0.54 -25.07
N THR A 6 -20.40 -0.29 -25.82
CA THR A 6 -19.17 0.12 -26.50
C THR A 6 -19.42 1.27 -27.49
N ALA A 7 -20.49 1.20 -28.29
CA ALA A 7 -20.84 2.27 -29.22
C ALA A 7 -21.13 3.60 -28.48
N LEU A 8 -21.86 3.57 -27.36
CA LEU A 8 -22.11 4.76 -26.55
C LEU A 8 -20.82 5.32 -25.94
N ASN A 9 -19.98 4.46 -25.37
CA ASN A 9 -18.72 4.90 -24.77
C ASN A 9 -17.78 5.51 -25.81
N ASN A 10 -17.71 4.94 -27.02
CA ASN A 10 -16.91 5.49 -28.12
C ASN A 10 -17.48 6.84 -28.60
N LYS A 11 -18.80 6.93 -28.79
CA LYS A 11 -19.48 8.16 -29.19
C LYS A 11 -19.19 9.30 -28.22
N TYR A 12 -19.31 9.03 -26.92
CA TYR A 12 -19.17 10.04 -25.88
C TYR A 12 -17.75 10.13 -25.28
N GLY A 13 -16.79 9.34 -25.78
CA GLY A 13 -15.37 9.42 -25.42
C GLY A 13 -15.00 8.99 -23.99
N SER A 14 -15.92 8.38 -23.24
CA SER A 14 -15.65 7.82 -21.91
C SER A 14 -16.67 6.74 -21.54
N ALA A 15 -16.38 5.98 -20.47
CA ALA A 15 -17.29 4.97 -19.92
C ALA A 15 -18.63 5.53 -19.43
N GLN A 16 -18.70 6.85 -19.19
CA GLN A 16 -19.95 7.53 -18.85
C GLN A 16 -20.94 7.53 -20.01
N GLY A 17 -20.50 7.32 -21.26
CA GLY A 17 -21.39 7.27 -22.41
C GLY A 17 -22.54 6.27 -22.23
N SER A 18 -22.22 5.06 -21.80
CA SER A 18 -23.22 4.02 -21.53
C SER A 18 -23.89 4.19 -20.16
N LEU A 19 -23.13 4.51 -19.10
CA LEU A 19 -23.67 4.68 -17.74
C LEU A 19 -24.65 5.86 -17.66
N LEU A 20 -24.24 7.05 -18.09
CA LEU A 20 -25.06 8.26 -17.98
C LEU A 20 -26.27 8.23 -18.93
N THR A 21 -26.16 7.56 -20.09
CA THR A 21 -27.33 7.32 -20.95
C THR A 21 -28.39 6.49 -20.23
N PHE A 22 -27.98 5.48 -19.46
CA PHE A 22 -28.89 4.67 -18.65
C PHE A 22 -29.45 5.47 -17.46
N VAL A 23 -28.59 6.18 -16.73
CA VAL A 23 -28.97 6.99 -15.56
C VAL A 23 -29.95 8.10 -15.96
N ASN A 24 -29.73 8.81 -17.07
CA ASN A 24 -30.66 9.84 -17.54
C ASN A 24 -32.06 9.28 -17.86
N LYS A 25 -32.16 8.03 -18.34
CA LYS A 25 -33.47 7.38 -18.55
C LYS A 25 -34.19 7.08 -17.23
N ILE A 26 -33.44 6.69 -16.20
CA ILE A 26 -34.00 6.52 -14.84
C ILE A 26 -34.44 7.87 -14.29
N ALA A 27 -33.56 8.87 -14.33
CA ALA A 27 -33.84 10.22 -13.84
C ALA A 27 -35.07 10.86 -14.50
N ALA A 28 -35.24 10.69 -15.81
CA ALA A 28 -36.44 11.17 -16.52
C ALA A 28 -37.74 10.47 -16.08
N ARG A 29 -37.66 9.23 -15.59
CA ARG A 29 -38.82 8.47 -15.10
C ARG A 29 -39.18 8.83 -13.66
N PHE A 30 -38.24 9.37 -12.89
CA PHE A 30 -38.40 9.75 -11.48
C PHE A 30 -37.94 11.21 -11.27
N PRO A 31 -38.59 12.19 -11.91
CA PRO A 31 -38.16 13.60 -11.89
C PRO A 31 -38.12 14.21 -10.48
N GLU A 32 -38.90 13.66 -9.55
CA GLU A 32 -38.97 14.08 -8.15
C GLU A 32 -37.86 13.50 -7.26
N LYS A 33 -37.04 12.59 -7.79
CA LYS A 33 -35.92 11.96 -7.06
C LYS A 33 -34.59 12.48 -7.54
N LYS A 34 -33.64 12.67 -6.61
CA LYS A 34 -32.23 12.83 -6.95
C LYS A 34 -31.62 11.45 -7.19
N ILE A 35 -31.04 11.25 -8.37
CA ILE A 35 -30.37 10.00 -8.78
C ILE A 35 -28.87 10.22 -8.68
N VAL A 36 -28.24 9.60 -7.69
CA VAL A 36 -26.78 9.66 -7.52
C VAL A 36 -26.12 8.56 -8.35
N THR A 37 -25.12 8.91 -9.15
CA THR A 37 -24.31 7.95 -9.92
C THR A 37 -22.82 8.20 -9.74
N LEU A 38 -22.02 7.14 -9.84
CA LEU A 38 -20.58 7.20 -9.59
C LEU A 38 -19.80 7.69 -10.83
N ALA A 39 -18.91 8.65 -10.58
CA ALA A 39 -17.74 8.93 -11.40
C ALA A 39 -16.51 8.43 -10.63
N TYR A 40 -16.22 7.12 -10.78
CA TYR A 40 -15.21 6.42 -10.00
C TYR A 40 -14.43 5.44 -10.88
N ASN A 41 -13.09 5.43 -10.76
CA ASN A 41 -12.20 4.58 -11.55
C ASN A 41 -12.56 4.61 -13.04
N TYR A 42 -13.06 3.49 -13.58
CA TYR A 42 -13.45 3.33 -14.98
C TYR A 42 -14.40 4.43 -15.48
N THR A 43 -15.34 4.89 -14.65
CA THR A 43 -16.36 5.89 -15.03
C THR A 43 -16.00 7.31 -14.61
N ARG A 44 -14.81 7.57 -14.07
CA ARG A 44 -14.47 8.92 -13.54
C ARG A 44 -14.54 10.02 -14.59
N LYS A 45 -14.03 9.74 -15.80
CA LYS A 45 -13.87 10.73 -16.86
C LYS A 45 -15.22 11.22 -17.40
N PRO A 46 -15.49 12.53 -17.45
CA PRO A 46 -16.72 13.07 -18.00
C PRO A 46 -16.88 12.69 -19.48
N PRO A 47 -18.12 12.43 -19.94
CA PRO A 47 -18.39 12.22 -21.36
C PRO A 47 -18.31 13.54 -22.14
N LYS A 48 -18.15 13.46 -23.45
CA LYS A 48 -18.36 14.60 -24.36
C LYS A 48 -19.84 14.70 -24.69
N GLU A 49 -20.41 15.91 -24.74
CA GLU A 49 -21.75 16.20 -25.30
C GLU A 49 -22.94 15.48 -24.63
N LEU A 50 -22.74 14.66 -23.60
CA LEU A 50 -23.79 13.99 -22.84
C LEU A 50 -23.93 14.63 -21.46
N LYS A 51 -24.92 15.50 -21.32
CA LYS A 51 -25.22 16.22 -20.08
C LYS A 51 -26.03 15.34 -19.11
N PRO A 52 -25.70 15.29 -17.80
CA PRO A 52 -26.61 14.75 -16.79
C PRO A 52 -27.92 15.56 -16.74
N LEU A 53 -29.05 14.91 -16.46
CA LEU A 53 -30.29 15.66 -16.18
C LEU A 53 -30.19 16.38 -14.82
N ASP A 54 -30.99 17.43 -14.59
CA ASP A 54 -30.93 18.29 -13.39
C ASP A 54 -31.17 17.54 -12.06
N ASN A 55 -31.84 16.38 -12.12
CA ASN A 55 -32.03 15.51 -10.97
C ASN A 55 -30.97 14.39 -10.86
N VAL A 56 -29.91 14.42 -11.67
CA VAL A 56 -28.76 13.52 -11.58
C VAL A 56 -27.61 14.20 -10.85
N VAL A 57 -27.08 13.53 -9.83
CA VAL A 57 -25.90 13.98 -9.07
C VAL A 57 -24.73 13.03 -9.38
N ILE A 58 -23.61 13.61 -9.79
CA ILE A 58 -22.38 12.88 -10.09
C ILE A 58 -21.53 12.83 -8.82
N MET A 59 -21.40 11.63 -8.25
CA MET A 59 -20.51 11.37 -7.13
C MET A 59 -19.08 11.14 -7.64
N LEU A 60 -18.26 12.19 -7.62
CA LEU A 60 -16.90 12.21 -8.17
C LEU A 60 -15.89 11.84 -7.08
N SER A 61 -15.18 10.72 -7.28
CA SER A 61 -14.16 10.25 -6.34
C SER A 61 -12.76 10.66 -6.74
N ASP A 62 -11.97 11.09 -5.75
CA ASP A 62 -10.60 11.57 -5.93
C ASP A 62 -9.52 10.53 -5.60
N ILE A 63 -9.88 9.25 -5.53
CA ILE A 63 -9.05 8.15 -5.00
C ILE A 63 -7.55 8.17 -5.38
N GLU A 64 -7.20 8.60 -6.59
CA GLU A 64 -5.82 8.62 -7.11
C GLU A 64 -4.97 9.81 -6.63
N VAL A 65 -5.54 10.83 -5.99
CA VAL A 65 -4.79 12.04 -5.59
C VAL A 65 -3.87 11.77 -4.40
N SER A 66 -2.84 12.59 -4.27
CA SER A 66 -1.90 12.52 -3.13
C SER A 66 -2.57 12.98 -1.83
N ARG A 67 -2.23 12.31 -0.72
CA ARG A 67 -2.71 12.69 0.62
C ARG A 67 -1.71 13.56 1.39
N THR A 68 -0.51 13.77 0.86
CA THR A 68 0.52 14.66 1.46
C THR A 68 0.69 16.00 0.75
N ILE A 69 0.05 16.19 -0.41
CA ILE A 69 0.16 17.42 -1.20
C ILE A 69 -1.26 17.86 -1.60
N PRO A 70 -1.65 19.12 -1.37
CA PRO A 70 -2.97 19.61 -1.76
C PRO A 70 -3.28 19.39 -3.24
N ILE A 71 -4.53 19.06 -3.55
CA ILE A 71 -5.00 18.76 -4.93
C ILE A 71 -4.70 19.91 -5.89
N ALA A 72 -4.84 21.15 -5.44
CA ALA A 72 -4.57 22.33 -6.25
C ALA A 72 -3.09 22.46 -6.65
N ALA A 73 -2.17 22.01 -5.79
CA ALA A 73 -0.73 22.19 -5.95
C ALA A 73 -0.02 20.96 -6.55
N ASP A 74 -0.58 19.75 -6.40
CA ASP A 74 0.05 18.51 -6.83
C ASP A 74 0.03 18.35 -8.36
N PRO A 75 1.17 18.37 -9.08
CA PRO A 75 1.18 18.20 -10.53
C PRO A 75 0.58 16.86 -11.00
N ARG A 76 0.69 15.81 -10.18
CA ARG A 76 0.15 14.47 -10.47
C ARG A 76 -1.37 14.41 -10.41
N SER A 77 -2.00 15.31 -9.64
CA SER A 77 -3.45 15.45 -9.57
C SER A 77 -4.06 16.18 -10.77
N SER A 78 -3.28 16.48 -11.83
CA SER A 78 -3.75 17.19 -13.03
C SER A 78 -4.87 16.46 -13.78
N ALA A 79 -4.85 15.12 -13.82
CA ALA A 79 -5.92 14.34 -14.44
C ALA A 79 -7.25 14.55 -13.69
N PHE A 80 -7.23 14.47 -12.36
CA PHE A 80 -8.39 14.73 -11.53
C PHE A 80 -8.91 16.17 -11.69
N ARG A 81 -8.02 17.17 -11.70
CA ARG A 81 -8.43 18.57 -11.94
C ARG A 81 -9.09 18.76 -13.31
N LYS A 82 -8.61 18.07 -14.36
CA LYS A 82 -9.24 18.10 -15.69
C LYS A 82 -10.62 17.45 -15.69
N ASP A 83 -10.79 16.34 -14.97
CA ASP A 83 -12.08 15.67 -14.85
C ASP A 83 -13.09 16.56 -14.12
N VAL A 84 -12.66 17.25 -13.05
CA VAL A 84 -13.43 18.28 -12.35
C VAL A 84 -13.92 19.38 -13.32
N GLU A 85 -13.01 19.99 -14.09
CA GLU A 85 -13.40 21.06 -15.02
C GLU A 85 -14.32 20.55 -16.14
N GLY A 86 -14.10 19.32 -16.59
CA GLY A 86 -14.97 18.68 -17.59
C GLY A 86 -16.38 18.44 -17.06
N TRP A 87 -16.53 17.98 -15.83
CA TRP A 87 -17.85 17.84 -15.21
C TRP A 87 -18.54 19.19 -14.97
N LYS A 88 -17.78 20.21 -14.56
CA LYS A 88 -18.28 21.58 -14.41
C LYS A 88 -18.75 22.17 -15.75
N ALA A 89 -18.03 21.90 -16.83
CA ALA A 89 -18.41 22.34 -18.18
C ALA A 89 -19.71 21.67 -18.69
N LEU A 90 -20.08 20.51 -18.12
CA LEU A 90 -21.38 19.87 -18.34
C LEU A 90 -22.46 20.37 -17.38
N GLU A 91 -22.18 21.38 -16.55
CA GLU A 91 -23.09 21.90 -15.51
C GLU A 91 -23.62 20.77 -14.61
N ALA A 92 -22.78 19.77 -14.33
CA ALA A 92 -23.17 18.63 -13.52
C ALA A 92 -23.29 19.02 -12.03
N HIS A 93 -24.33 18.52 -11.37
CA HIS A 93 -24.44 18.57 -9.92
C HIS A 93 -23.42 17.60 -9.31
N LEU A 94 -22.44 18.11 -8.56
CA LEU A 94 -21.34 17.31 -8.03
C LEU A 94 -21.51 16.97 -6.55
N LEU A 95 -21.32 15.70 -6.19
CA LEU A 95 -21.05 15.23 -4.83
C LEU A 95 -19.60 14.72 -4.81
N ILE A 96 -18.73 15.31 -4.00
CA ILE A 96 -17.33 14.88 -3.97
C ILE A 96 -17.14 13.75 -2.97
N TRP A 97 -16.44 12.69 -3.37
CA TRP A 97 -16.01 11.60 -2.51
C TRP A 97 -14.49 11.68 -2.30
N ASP A 98 -14.07 12.08 -1.09
CA ASP A 98 -12.67 12.22 -0.65
C ASP A 98 -12.34 11.19 0.44
N TYR A 99 -11.05 10.99 0.72
CA TYR A 99 -10.52 9.98 1.61
C TYR A 99 -9.46 10.54 2.56
N VAL A 100 -9.58 10.19 3.84
CA VAL A 100 -8.67 10.65 4.91
C VAL A 100 -8.14 9.51 5.77
N VAL A 101 -8.06 8.32 5.19
CA VAL A 101 -7.61 7.07 5.81
C VAL A 101 -6.64 6.33 4.89
N GLN A 102 -5.78 5.50 5.48
CA GLN A 102 -4.93 4.54 4.77
C GLN A 102 -5.52 3.13 4.96
N PHE A 103 -6.31 2.65 3.99
CA PHE A 103 -7.12 1.44 4.12
C PHE A 103 -6.31 0.16 4.31
N THR A 104 -5.14 0.06 3.67
CA THR A 104 -4.26 -1.10 3.83
C THR A 104 -3.56 -1.13 5.18
N ASN A 105 -3.50 0.00 5.90
CA ASN A 105 -2.76 0.14 7.15
C ASN A 105 -3.35 1.26 8.03
N TYR A 106 -4.39 0.98 8.80
CA TYR A 106 -5.01 1.97 9.70
C TYR A 106 -4.05 2.52 10.77
N MET A 107 -3.01 1.75 11.11
CA MET A 107 -1.96 2.10 12.06
C MET A 107 -0.71 2.71 11.41
N SER A 108 -0.75 3.15 10.15
CA SER A 108 0.41 3.80 9.54
C SER A 108 0.45 5.30 9.86
N PRO A 109 1.63 5.91 10.09
CA PRO A 109 1.76 7.36 10.12
C PRO A 109 1.29 7.97 8.80
N PHE A 110 0.27 8.81 8.83
CA PHE A 110 -0.45 9.27 7.63
C PHE A 110 -0.54 10.81 7.56
N PRO A 111 0.49 11.51 7.05
CA PRO A 111 0.61 12.98 7.16
C PRO A 111 -0.29 13.78 6.19
N ASN A 112 -1.61 13.71 6.37
CA ASN A 112 -2.59 14.44 5.56
C ASN A 112 -3.39 15.52 6.30
N LEU A 113 -3.06 15.86 7.56
CA LEU A 113 -3.77 16.94 8.27
C LEU A 113 -3.62 18.27 7.51
N MET A 114 -2.44 18.53 6.96
CA MET A 114 -2.14 19.79 6.26
C MET A 114 -2.83 19.90 4.88
N THR A 115 -3.42 18.82 4.36
CA THR A 115 -4.16 18.86 3.09
C THR A 115 -5.66 19.05 3.29
N LEU A 116 -6.20 18.88 4.50
CA LEU A 116 -7.65 18.92 4.76
C LEU A 116 -8.27 20.24 4.31
N LYS A 117 -7.90 21.37 4.93
CA LYS A 117 -8.45 22.68 4.55
C LYS A 117 -8.13 23.08 3.10
N PRO A 118 -6.88 22.96 2.59
CA PRO A 118 -6.60 23.27 1.19
C PRO A 118 -7.43 22.46 0.17
N ASN A 119 -7.71 21.19 0.45
CA ASN A 119 -8.56 20.37 -0.42
C ASN A 119 -10.03 20.82 -0.34
N LEU A 120 -10.54 21.12 0.86
CA LEU A 120 -11.90 21.69 1.01
C LEU A 120 -12.04 23.04 0.28
N GLU A 121 -11.02 23.91 0.35
CA GLU A 121 -10.99 25.18 -0.38
C GLU A 121 -10.93 24.98 -1.89
N TYR A 122 -10.20 23.97 -2.36
CA TYR A 122 -10.22 23.57 -3.76
C TYR A 122 -11.61 23.10 -4.18
N PHE A 123 -12.24 22.23 -3.39
CA PHE A 123 -13.57 21.70 -3.69
C PHE A 123 -14.65 22.77 -3.68
N LYS A 124 -14.60 23.73 -2.76
CA LYS A 124 -15.54 24.86 -2.69
C LYS A 124 -15.62 25.66 -4.00
N LYS A 125 -14.51 25.79 -4.75
CA LYS A 125 -14.47 26.51 -6.05
C LYS A 125 -15.31 25.85 -7.14
N MET A 126 -15.70 24.58 -6.94
CA MET A 126 -16.59 23.84 -7.84
C MET A 126 -18.07 24.01 -7.53
N TYR A 127 -18.43 24.61 -6.37
CA TYR A 127 -19.82 24.67 -5.88
C TYR A 127 -20.50 23.29 -5.83
N PRO A 128 -19.91 22.28 -5.16
CA PRO A 128 -20.51 20.97 -5.05
C PRO A 128 -21.80 21.01 -4.21
N GLU A 129 -22.73 20.11 -4.52
CA GLU A 129 -23.93 19.83 -3.72
C GLU A 129 -23.58 19.26 -2.34
N GLY A 130 -22.43 18.58 -2.23
CA GLY A 130 -21.98 18.01 -0.97
C GLY A 130 -20.59 17.40 -1.02
N LEU A 131 -20.13 16.98 0.15
CA LEU A 131 -18.85 16.32 0.39
C LEU A 131 -19.11 15.06 1.22
N PHE A 132 -18.67 13.90 0.73
CA PHE A 132 -18.59 12.65 1.46
C PHE A 132 -17.11 12.33 1.67
N ILE A 133 -16.62 12.47 2.91
CA ILE A 133 -15.21 12.29 3.24
C ILE A 133 -15.07 11.00 4.06
N GLN A 134 -14.47 9.98 3.44
CA GLN A 134 -14.36 8.65 4.03
C GLN A 134 -13.11 8.55 4.90
N GLY A 135 -13.32 8.25 6.20
CA GLY A 135 -12.29 7.90 7.16
C GLY A 135 -12.32 6.41 7.53
N ALA A 136 -11.64 6.04 8.61
CA ALA A 136 -11.76 4.70 9.18
C ALA A 136 -13.14 4.52 9.84
N VAL A 137 -13.82 3.41 9.54
CA VAL A 137 -15.20 3.16 10.03
C VAL A 137 -15.21 2.03 11.07
N GLU A 138 -14.42 0.99 10.84
CA GLU A 138 -14.47 -0.30 11.55
C GLU A 138 -13.65 -0.30 12.84
N THR A 139 -12.63 0.55 12.91
CA THR A 139 -11.61 0.53 13.96
C THR A 139 -10.96 1.91 14.10
N ARG A 140 -10.25 2.10 15.22
CA ARG A 140 -9.43 3.29 15.42
C ARG A 140 -8.32 3.30 14.37
N ALA A 141 -8.10 4.44 13.72
CA ALA A 141 -6.93 4.68 12.87
C ALA A 141 -6.09 5.85 13.40
N GLU A 142 -4.85 5.99 12.92
CA GLU A 142 -3.98 7.14 13.22
C GLU A 142 -4.77 8.44 13.12
N PHE A 143 -4.75 9.25 14.18
CA PHE A 143 -5.48 10.53 14.35
C PHE A 143 -6.88 10.64 13.71
N SER A 144 -7.61 9.54 13.58
CA SER A 144 -8.95 9.49 12.98
C SER A 144 -9.92 10.48 13.64
N GLU A 145 -9.98 10.48 14.97
CA GLU A 145 -10.82 11.42 15.73
C GLU A 145 -10.46 12.90 15.53
N LEU A 146 -9.15 13.22 15.43
CA LEU A 146 -8.68 14.58 15.17
C LEU A 146 -9.11 15.04 13.77
N ARG A 147 -8.98 14.17 12.77
CA ARG A 147 -9.45 14.45 11.40
C ARG A 147 -10.94 14.69 11.37
N THR A 148 -11.72 13.82 12.01
CA THR A 148 -13.18 13.95 12.09
C THR A 148 -13.57 15.26 12.75
N TYR A 149 -12.91 15.64 13.86
CA TYR A 149 -13.17 16.92 14.53
C TYR A 149 -12.90 18.12 13.62
N VAL A 150 -11.72 18.17 13.01
CA VAL A 150 -11.30 19.28 12.12
C VAL A 150 -12.22 19.37 10.90
N LEU A 151 -12.51 18.24 10.24
CA LEU A 151 -13.38 18.20 9.08
C LEU A 151 -14.81 18.61 9.41
N ALA A 152 -15.37 18.14 10.52
CA ALA A 152 -16.73 18.52 10.92
C ALA A 152 -16.85 20.04 11.13
N LYS A 153 -15.84 20.66 11.73
CA LYS A 153 -15.80 22.12 11.94
C LYS A 153 -15.61 22.89 10.64
N LEU A 154 -14.71 22.44 9.76
CA LEU A 154 -14.46 23.10 8.47
C LEU A 154 -15.61 22.93 7.46
N LEU A 155 -16.33 21.80 7.50
CA LEU A 155 -17.53 21.59 6.70
C LEU A 155 -18.68 22.50 7.15
N TRP A 156 -18.73 22.83 8.44
CA TRP A 156 -19.69 23.78 8.99
C TRP A 156 -19.30 25.24 8.69
N ASP A 157 -18.02 25.58 8.88
CA ASP A 157 -17.46 26.91 8.57
C ASP A 157 -16.06 26.78 7.95
N PRO A 158 -15.93 26.94 6.62
CA PRO A 158 -14.66 26.76 5.92
C PRO A 158 -13.63 27.87 6.19
N TYR A 159 -14.02 28.97 6.85
CA TYR A 159 -13.13 30.08 7.15
C TYR A 159 -12.36 29.89 8.46
N MET A 160 -12.74 28.91 9.29
CA MET A 160 -12.05 28.60 10.55
C MET A 160 -10.56 28.30 10.34
N ASP A 161 -9.73 28.73 11.28
CA ASP A 161 -8.30 28.42 11.28
C ASP A 161 -8.05 26.96 11.66
N GLN A 162 -7.47 26.19 10.73
CA GLN A 162 -7.25 24.75 10.95
C GLN A 162 -6.28 24.49 12.11
N GLN A 163 -5.22 25.30 12.25
CA GLN A 163 -4.21 25.08 13.29
C GLN A 163 -4.81 25.31 14.68
N ARG A 164 -5.69 26.30 14.83
CA ARG A 164 -6.49 26.52 16.05
C ARG A 164 -7.35 25.31 16.37
N LEU A 165 -8.06 24.75 15.39
CA LEU A 165 -8.89 23.55 15.61
C LEU A 165 -8.06 22.33 16.05
N VAL A 166 -6.87 22.15 15.44
CA VAL A 166 -5.93 21.11 15.86
C VAL A 166 -5.49 21.34 17.30
N ASN A 167 -5.05 22.56 17.64
CA ASN A 167 -4.59 22.92 18.99
C ASN A 167 -5.69 22.73 20.05
N GLU A 168 -6.93 23.11 19.74
CA GLU A 168 -8.10 22.93 20.60
C GLU A 168 -8.33 21.44 20.89
N PHE A 169 -8.40 20.61 19.84
CA PHE A 169 -8.63 19.18 20.00
C PHE A 169 -7.50 18.51 20.79
N ILE A 170 -6.23 18.78 20.45
CA ILE A 170 -5.12 18.13 21.14
C ILE A 170 -4.99 18.62 22.58
N GLY A 171 -5.31 19.88 22.86
CA GLY A 171 -5.36 20.42 24.22
C GLY A 171 -6.39 19.69 25.08
N ALA A 172 -7.61 19.52 24.55
CA ALA A 172 -8.69 18.80 25.22
C ALA A 172 -8.38 17.30 25.40
N LYS A 173 -7.85 16.65 24.36
CA LYS A 173 -7.63 15.20 24.37
C LYS A 173 -6.37 14.78 25.12
N TYR A 174 -5.26 15.50 24.99
CA TYR A 174 -3.95 15.08 25.48
C TYR A 174 -3.45 15.89 26.70
N GLY A 175 -4.14 16.98 27.08
CA GLY A 175 -3.81 17.76 28.27
C GLY A 175 -2.33 18.17 28.33
N ARG A 176 -1.62 17.73 29.37
CA ARG A 176 -0.17 18.01 29.56
C ARG A 176 0.72 17.48 28.44
N ALA A 177 0.27 16.47 27.68
CA ALA A 177 0.99 15.95 26.53
C ALA A 177 0.80 16.79 25.24
N ALA A 178 -0.17 17.71 25.21
CA ALA A 178 -0.54 18.44 23.98
C ALA A 178 0.65 19.13 23.26
N PRO A 179 1.61 19.80 23.95
CA PRO A 179 2.76 20.41 23.26
C PRO A 179 3.61 19.40 22.49
N TYR A 180 3.80 18.19 23.04
CA TYR A 180 4.59 17.14 22.42
C TYR A 180 3.83 16.44 21.29
N ILE A 181 2.50 16.33 21.40
CA ILE A 181 1.67 15.84 20.29
C ILE A 181 1.72 16.83 19.12
N GLN A 182 1.67 18.14 19.39
CA GLN A 182 1.84 19.17 18.36
C GLN A 182 3.24 19.08 17.72
N GLU A 183 4.30 18.92 18.52
CA GLU A 183 5.67 18.75 18.02
C GLU A 183 5.77 17.53 17.08
N TYR A 184 5.15 16.41 17.43
CA TYR A 184 5.11 15.21 16.58
C TYR A 184 4.35 15.45 15.28
N ILE A 185 3.14 16.03 15.36
CA ILE A 185 2.33 16.35 14.17
C ILE A 185 3.12 17.24 13.23
N THR A 186 3.73 18.32 13.74
CA THR A 186 4.55 19.24 12.94
C THR A 186 5.73 18.51 12.31
N ALA A 187 6.51 17.74 13.08
CA ALA A 187 7.67 17.03 12.57
C ALA A 187 7.31 16.04 11.46
N LEU A 188 6.26 15.24 11.64
CA LEU A 188 5.81 14.26 10.64
C LEU A 188 5.38 14.95 9.34
N HIS A 189 4.53 15.98 9.42
CA HIS A 189 4.00 16.67 8.25
C HIS A 189 5.06 17.48 7.51
N GLU A 190 5.97 18.16 8.22
CA GLU A 190 7.07 18.89 7.59
C GLU A 190 8.04 17.95 6.88
N ASN A 191 8.42 16.82 7.50
CA ASN A 191 9.31 15.85 6.85
C ASN A 191 8.63 15.23 5.63
N ALA A 192 7.33 14.96 5.68
CA ALA A 192 6.55 14.47 4.55
C ALA A 192 6.54 15.48 3.39
N ALA A 193 6.19 16.74 3.68
CA ALA A 193 6.17 17.83 2.70
C ALA A 193 7.56 18.06 2.07
N LYS A 194 8.62 18.16 2.89
CA LYS A 194 10.01 18.35 2.42
C LYS A 194 10.49 17.20 1.53
N SER A 195 9.99 15.99 1.74
CA SER A 195 10.39 14.83 0.95
C SER A 195 9.79 14.77 -0.46
N GLY A 196 8.67 15.47 -0.70
CA GLY A 196 7.91 15.39 -1.96
C GLY A 196 7.29 14.01 -2.25
N LYS A 197 7.42 13.03 -1.32
CA LYS A 197 6.92 11.67 -1.49
C LYS A 197 5.39 11.69 -1.50
N ARG A 198 4.80 11.13 -2.57
CA ARG A 198 3.34 10.87 -2.63
C ARG A 198 2.95 9.96 -1.48
N THR A 199 1.74 10.15 -0.99
CA THR A 199 1.09 9.17 -0.11
C THR A 199 -0.25 8.80 -0.69
N ASP A 200 -0.44 7.51 -0.91
CA ASP A 200 -1.65 6.85 -1.37
C ASP A 200 -2.42 6.27 -0.17
N ILE A 201 -3.71 6.01 -0.36
CA ILE A 201 -4.56 5.40 0.67
C ILE A 201 -4.35 3.88 0.76
N TYR A 202 -3.63 3.28 -0.19
CA TYR A 202 -3.25 1.87 -0.19
C TYR A 202 -1.74 1.61 0.07
N ASP A 203 -0.95 2.63 0.42
CA ASP A 203 0.49 2.51 0.71
C ASP A 203 0.81 1.66 1.97
N THR A 204 2.10 1.38 2.23
CA THR A 204 2.59 0.90 3.53
C THR A 204 3.61 1.84 4.17
N PRO A 205 3.94 1.67 5.47
CA PRO A 205 5.08 2.34 6.09
C PRO A 205 6.45 2.01 5.49
N ILE A 206 6.55 1.00 4.60
CA ILE A 206 7.78 0.69 3.86
C ILE A 206 7.94 1.65 2.70
N VAL A 207 6.87 2.04 2.00
CA VAL A 207 6.98 2.92 0.82
C VAL A 207 7.79 4.22 1.08
N PRO A 208 7.64 4.90 2.23
CA PRO A 208 8.44 6.08 2.59
C PRO A 208 9.66 5.79 3.50
N TYR A 209 10.19 4.55 3.55
CA TYR A 209 11.33 4.18 4.41
C TYR A 209 12.63 4.96 4.15
N LYS A 210 12.74 5.58 2.97
CA LYS A 210 13.86 6.46 2.56
C LYS A 210 13.50 7.94 2.55
N SER A 211 12.32 8.33 3.02
CA SER A 211 11.83 9.71 2.97
C SER A 211 11.45 10.24 4.36
N TYR A 212 10.17 10.31 4.69
CA TYR A 212 9.70 10.88 5.96
C TYR A 212 9.58 9.85 7.08
N LEU A 213 9.73 8.55 6.76
CA LEU A 213 9.81 7.45 7.72
C LEU A 213 11.19 6.78 7.67
N THR A 214 12.29 7.52 7.51
CA THR A 214 13.61 6.90 7.74
C THR A 214 13.74 6.42 9.18
N SER A 215 14.67 5.50 9.44
CA SER A 215 14.94 5.03 10.80
C SER A 215 15.27 6.20 11.74
N GLU A 216 16.03 7.20 11.30
CA GLU A 216 16.34 8.40 12.10
C GLU A 216 15.07 9.21 12.42
N LYS A 217 14.17 9.38 11.44
CA LYS A 217 12.92 10.11 11.63
C LYS A 217 11.94 9.37 12.55
N LEU A 218 11.82 8.04 12.41
CA LEU A 218 11.00 7.23 13.31
C LEU A 218 11.51 7.31 14.76
N GLN A 219 12.83 7.28 14.97
CA GLN A 219 13.42 7.46 16.30
C GLN A 219 13.18 8.87 16.85
N GLN A 220 13.27 9.91 16.00
CA GLN A 220 12.90 11.28 16.37
C GLN A 220 11.44 11.36 16.83
N TYR A 221 10.51 10.79 16.07
CA TYR A 221 9.09 10.81 16.40
C TYR A 221 8.80 10.07 17.71
N LEU A 222 9.40 8.89 17.89
CA LEU A 222 9.25 8.12 19.12
C LEU A 222 9.81 8.88 20.33
N ALA A 223 10.94 9.57 20.19
CA ALA A 223 11.52 10.38 21.25
C ALA A 223 10.60 11.54 21.67
N ILE A 224 9.95 12.21 20.72
CA ILE A 224 8.96 13.27 20.99
C ILE A 224 7.77 12.68 21.76
N LEU A 225 7.21 11.57 21.28
CA LEU A 225 6.04 10.95 21.89
C LEU A 225 6.34 10.32 23.26
N ASN A 226 7.57 9.89 23.52
CA ASN A 226 8.00 9.46 24.86
C ASN A 226 8.01 10.62 25.86
N LYS A 227 8.31 11.86 25.43
CA LYS A 227 8.13 13.04 26.29
C LYS A 227 6.65 13.27 26.59
N ALA A 228 5.78 13.11 25.59
CA ALA A 228 4.33 13.16 25.77
C ALA A 228 3.86 12.16 26.83
N MET A 229 4.32 10.90 26.75
CA MET A 229 3.97 9.85 27.70
C MET A 229 4.42 10.20 29.12
N ASN A 230 5.65 10.69 29.27
CA ASN A 230 6.17 11.10 30.57
C ASN A 230 5.38 12.27 31.19
N ALA A 231 4.88 13.20 30.37
CA ALA A 231 4.11 14.36 30.84
C ALA A 231 2.75 13.99 31.44
N VAL A 232 2.21 12.83 31.07
CA VAL A 232 0.88 12.35 31.53
C VAL A 232 0.99 11.17 32.50
N ARG A 233 2.19 10.80 32.93
CA ARG A 233 2.42 9.65 33.80
C ARG A 233 1.51 9.69 35.04
N GLY A 234 0.82 8.58 35.30
CA GLY A 234 -0.11 8.41 36.42
C GLY A 234 -1.55 8.84 36.12
N ASP A 235 -1.84 9.41 34.94
CA ASP A 235 -3.19 9.67 34.44
C ASP A 235 -3.53 8.62 33.37
N GLN A 236 -4.26 7.58 33.76
CA GLN A 236 -4.53 6.43 32.90
C GLN A 236 -5.25 6.79 31.60
N VAL A 237 -6.16 7.77 31.63
CA VAL A 237 -6.93 8.17 30.43
C VAL A 237 -6.00 8.91 29.47
N GLN A 238 -5.19 9.83 29.98
CA GLN A 238 -4.23 10.57 29.17
C GLN A 238 -3.11 9.66 28.64
N GLU A 239 -2.64 8.70 29.43
CA GLU A 239 -1.69 7.68 29.00
C GLU A 239 -2.24 6.89 27.80
N GLN A 240 -3.47 6.38 27.87
CA GLN A 240 -4.10 5.67 26.75
C GLN A 240 -4.22 6.55 25.49
N ASN A 241 -4.54 7.84 25.66
CA ASN A 241 -4.56 8.77 24.54
C ASN A 241 -3.18 8.88 23.88
N VAL A 242 -2.12 9.03 24.67
CA VAL A 242 -0.74 9.11 24.15
C VAL A 242 -0.29 7.77 23.55
N ILE A 243 -0.65 6.62 24.12
CA ILE A 243 -0.38 5.30 23.53
C ILE A 243 -0.95 5.24 22.11
N ALA A 244 -2.18 5.71 21.91
CA ALA A 244 -2.80 5.71 20.59
C ALA A 244 -2.04 6.58 19.56
N ALA A 245 -1.35 7.64 19.99
CA ALA A 245 -0.50 8.46 19.12
C ALA A 245 0.87 7.80 18.84
N ILE A 246 1.35 6.95 19.76
CA ILE A 246 2.62 6.20 19.62
C ILE A 246 2.48 5.00 18.70
N LEU A 247 1.34 4.30 18.75
CA LEU A 247 1.11 3.06 18.01
C LEU A 247 1.48 3.15 16.53
N PRO A 248 1.15 4.22 15.78
CA PRO A 248 1.52 4.29 14.38
C PRO A 248 3.02 4.31 14.11
N VAL A 249 3.79 4.97 14.97
CA VAL A 249 5.26 4.97 14.88
C VAL A 249 5.83 3.59 15.20
N LYS A 250 5.27 2.90 16.21
CA LYS A 250 5.66 1.52 16.53
C LYS A 250 5.33 0.55 15.40
N PHE A 251 4.15 0.69 14.80
CA PHE A 251 3.75 -0.10 13.64
C PHE A 251 4.72 0.10 12.48
N ALA A 252 5.05 1.35 12.13
CA ALA A 252 6.02 1.64 11.08
C ALA A 252 7.41 1.03 11.38
N LEU A 253 7.90 1.13 12.62
CA LEU A 253 9.16 0.50 13.04
C LEU A 253 9.12 -1.03 12.87
N LEU A 254 8.02 -1.68 13.25
CA LEU A 254 7.84 -3.13 13.09
C LEU A 254 7.82 -3.54 11.62
N GLN A 255 7.04 -2.83 10.79
CA GLN A 255 6.95 -3.13 9.36
C GLN A 255 8.29 -2.93 8.64
N GLN A 256 9.03 -1.88 8.99
CA GLN A 256 10.37 -1.68 8.45
C GLN A 256 11.38 -2.69 9.00
N ALA A 257 11.30 -3.09 10.27
CA ALA A 257 12.17 -4.14 10.79
C ALA A 257 11.96 -5.47 10.04
N ARG A 258 10.69 -5.84 9.78
CA ARG A 258 10.31 -6.97 8.93
C ARG A 258 10.93 -6.85 7.54
N PHE A 259 10.82 -5.67 6.92
CA PHE A 259 11.42 -5.40 5.62
C PHE A 259 12.95 -5.52 5.62
N TYR A 260 13.65 -4.94 6.59
CA TYR A 260 15.11 -5.01 6.68
C TYR A 260 15.61 -6.43 6.95
N GLY A 261 14.86 -7.26 7.68
CA GLY A 261 15.20 -8.66 7.89
C GLY A 261 16.50 -8.86 8.66
N ILE A 262 17.57 -9.25 7.96
CA ILE A 262 18.92 -9.42 8.52
C ILE A 262 19.81 -8.18 8.40
N GLU A 263 19.34 -7.14 7.72
CA GLU A 263 20.07 -5.88 7.54
C GLU A 263 20.07 -5.04 8.83
N LYS A 264 20.80 -3.91 8.78
CA LYS A 264 20.74 -2.90 9.85
C LYS A 264 19.29 -2.46 10.06
N ASN A 265 18.87 -2.37 11.33
CA ASN A 265 17.49 -2.08 11.76
C ASN A 265 16.48 -3.20 11.49
N GLY A 266 16.93 -4.38 11.03
CA GLY A 266 16.09 -5.56 10.82
C GLY A 266 15.77 -6.34 12.09
N VAL A 267 14.91 -7.35 11.94
CA VAL A 267 14.49 -8.26 13.01
C VAL A 267 15.65 -9.10 13.54
N PHE A 268 16.57 -9.52 12.67
CA PHE A 268 17.55 -10.56 12.99
C PHE A 268 18.98 -10.01 13.00
N LYS A 269 19.69 -10.27 14.09
CA LYS A 269 21.12 -9.97 14.23
C LYS A 269 21.93 -11.25 14.11
N ARG A 270 23.10 -11.13 13.49
CA ARG A 270 24.07 -12.22 13.39
C ARG A 270 24.61 -12.58 14.77
N ASN A 271 24.58 -13.86 15.11
CA ASN A 271 25.14 -14.43 16.34
C ASN A 271 25.99 -15.65 15.95
N GLY A 272 27.29 -15.42 15.75
CA GLY A 272 28.22 -16.40 15.19
C GLY A 272 27.81 -16.82 13.77
N THR A 273 27.52 -18.11 13.59
CA THR A 273 27.04 -18.70 12.32
C THR A 273 25.52 -18.70 12.18
N LYS A 274 24.78 -18.30 13.23
CA LYS A 274 23.33 -18.27 13.25
C LYS A 274 22.81 -16.83 13.30
N PHE A 275 21.49 -16.70 13.19
CA PHE A 275 20.77 -15.43 13.40
C PHE A 275 19.88 -15.56 14.63
N LYS A 276 19.76 -14.48 15.39
CA LYS A 276 18.85 -14.38 16.54
C LYS A 276 18.02 -13.11 16.40
N ALA A 277 16.76 -13.15 16.81
CA ALA A 277 15.92 -11.97 16.89
C ALA A 277 16.53 -10.90 17.81
N ASP A 278 16.42 -9.64 17.42
CA ASP A 278 16.82 -8.50 18.22
C ASP A 278 15.85 -8.33 19.41
N THR A 279 16.40 -8.31 20.63
CA THR A 279 15.60 -8.22 21.85
C THR A 279 14.78 -6.94 21.93
N GLN A 280 15.26 -5.85 21.31
CA GLN A 280 14.51 -4.60 21.20
C GLN A 280 13.28 -4.75 20.32
N ILE A 281 13.37 -5.50 19.22
CA ILE A 281 12.24 -5.80 18.33
C ILE A 281 11.27 -6.75 19.02
N GLU A 282 11.75 -7.77 19.73
CA GLU A 282 10.88 -8.66 20.52
C GLU A 282 10.09 -7.90 21.60
N GLN A 283 10.71 -6.92 22.26
CA GLN A 283 10.03 -6.04 23.21
C GLN A 283 9.04 -5.10 22.52
N LEU A 284 9.40 -4.56 21.36
CA LEU A 284 8.50 -3.73 20.56
C LEU A 284 7.25 -4.50 20.14
N ILE A 285 7.41 -5.74 19.65
CA ILE A 285 6.29 -6.64 19.29
C ILE A 285 5.38 -6.90 20.50
N ARG A 286 5.94 -7.22 21.67
CA ARG A 286 5.14 -7.43 22.89
C ARG A 286 4.36 -6.18 23.27
N SER A 287 5.05 -5.05 23.41
CA SER A 287 4.39 -3.80 23.82
C SER A 287 3.31 -3.37 22.83
N PHE A 288 3.55 -3.50 21.53
CA PHE A 288 2.57 -3.19 20.50
C PHE A 288 1.31 -4.07 20.65
N ASN A 289 1.48 -5.37 20.86
CA ASN A 289 0.35 -6.29 21.05
C ASN A 289 -0.46 -6.02 22.34
N GLU A 290 0.22 -5.64 23.41
CA GLU A 290 -0.43 -5.25 24.67
C GLU A 290 -1.21 -3.94 24.52
N GLU A 291 -0.63 -2.96 23.82
CA GLU A 291 -1.22 -1.63 23.61
C GLU A 291 -2.42 -1.65 22.64
N ILE A 292 -2.36 -2.43 21.56
CA ILE A 292 -3.53 -2.60 20.67
C ILE A 292 -4.70 -3.27 21.40
N GLN A 293 -4.40 -4.23 22.28
CA GLN A 293 -5.42 -4.89 23.11
C GLN A 293 -6.00 -3.92 24.14
N LEU A 294 -5.15 -3.14 24.82
CA LEU A 294 -5.56 -2.12 25.79
C LEU A 294 -6.52 -1.10 25.17
N LEU A 295 -6.26 -0.69 23.93
CA LEU A 295 -7.08 0.30 23.21
C LEU A 295 -8.29 -0.31 22.48
N GLY A 296 -8.52 -1.62 22.61
CA GLY A 296 -9.66 -2.29 21.98
C GLY A 296 -9.63 -2.25 20.45
N ILE A 297 -8.44 -2.17 19.84
CA ILE A 297 -8.30 -2.17 18.37
C ILE A 297 -8.60 -3.58 17.87
N THR A 298 -9.60 -3.71 16.99
CA THR A 298 -10.11 -5.01 16.51
C THR A 298 -9.55 -5.40 15.14
N GLN A 299 -9.06 -4.42 14.38
CA GLN A 299 -8.67 -4.57 12.98
C GLN A 299 -7.55 -3.58 12.62
N LEU A 300 -6.61 -4.00 11.77
CA LEU A 300 -5.42 -3.23 11.37
C LEU A 300 -5.46 -2.74 9.90
N ASN A 301 -6.30 -3.34 9.06
CA ASN A 301 -6.51 -2.97 7.66
C ASN A 301 -7.92 -3.33 7.18
N GLU A 302 -8.36 -2.81 6.03
CA GLU A 302 -9.71 -3.03 5.48
C GLU A 302 -10.04 -4.50 5.18
N ALA A 303 -9.01 -5.33 4.94
CA ALA A 303 -9.15 -6.75 4.65
C ALA A 303 -9.47 -7.59 5.90
N GLY A 304 -9.53 -6.98 7.09
CA GLY A 304 -9.93 -7.66 8.31
C GLY A 304 -8.77 -8.24 9.12
N LEU A 305 -7.53 -7.77 8.93
CA LEU A 305 -6.37 -8.26 9.70
C LEU A 305 -6.56 -7.97 11.20
N THR A 306 -6.82 -9.02 11.97
CA THR A 306 -7.02 -8.93 13.42
C THR A 306 -5.67 -8.82 14.16
N PRO A 307 -5.64 -8.24 15.38
CA PRO A 307 -4.49 -8.27 16.27
C PRO A 307 -3.91 -9.68 16.48
N GLN A 308 -4.77 -10.70 16.61
CA GLN A 308 -4.33 -12.06 16.85
C GLN A 308 -3.65 -12.68 15.62
N GLN A 309 -4.17 -12.43 14.42
CA GLN A 309 -3.52 -12.86 13.17
C GLN A 309 -2.16 -12.16 13.02
N TYR A 310 -2.09 -10.85 13.24
CA TYR A 310 -0.84 -10.10 13.17
C TYR A 310 0.22 -10.61 14.19
N LYS A 311 -0.20 -10.91 15.42
CA LYS A 311 0.65 -11.55 16.43
C LYS A 311 1.14 -12.93 15.97
N ASN A 312 0.28 -13.73 15.34
CA ASN A 312 0.65 -15.05 14.81
C ASN A 312 1.68 -14.94 13.68
N GLU A 313 1.55 -13.96 12.78
CA GLU A 313 2.56 -13.69 11.74
C GLU A 313 3.93 -13.38 12.34
N TRP A 314 3.98 -12.51 13.36
CA TRP A 314 5.23 -12.20 14.05
C TRP A 314 5.84 -13.41 14.75
N ASN A 315 5.02 -14.21 15.43
CA ASN A 315 5.48 -15.45 16.05
C ASN A 315 6.05 -16.43 15.01
N ALA A 316 5.38 -16.57 13.86
CA ALA A 316 5.85 -17.41 12.77
C ALA A 316 7.17 -16.90 12.19
N LEU A 317 7.29 -15.59 11.97
CA LEU A 317 8.53 -14.95 11.50
C LEU A 317 9.69 -15.20 12.47
N LEU A 318 9.50 -14.91 13.77
CA LEU A 318 10.53 -15.10 14.80
C LEU A 318 10.95 -16.57 14.94
N LYS A 319 10.00 -17.50 14.81
CA LYS A 319 10.25 -18.95 14.86
C LYS A 319 11.03 -19.43 13.63
N ASN A 320 10.64 -18.99 12.44
CA ASN A 320 11.22 -19.49 11.19
C ASN A 320 12.62 -18.91 10.94
N GLY A 321 12.86 -17.67 11.35
CA GLY A 321 14.12 -16.99 11.09
C GLY A 321 14.31 -16.64 9.60
N PRO A 322 15.45 -16.03 9.26
CA PRO A 322 15.80 -15.76 7.87
C PRO A 322 16.19 -17.04 7.12
N SER A 323 15.95 -17.06 5.81
CA SER A 323 16.37 -18.14 4.92
C SER A 323 17.89 -18.13 4.76
N ILE A 324 18.56 -19.18 5.23
CA ILE A 324 20.02 -19.32 5.08
C ILE A 324 20.34 -20.29 3.96
N HIS A 325 21.06 -19.81 2.94
CA HIS A 325 21.46 -20.58 1.75
C HIS A 325 22.65 -19.93 1.04
N LYS A 326 23.16 -20.58 -0.01
CA LYS A 326 24.38 -20.16 -0.74
C LYS A 326 24.21 -18.85 -1.52
N GLY A 327 22.96 -18.52 -1.87
CA GLY A 327 22.57 -17.29 -2.54
C GLY A 327 22.41 -16.07 -1.63
N LEU A 328 22.47 -16.22 -0.31
CA LEU A 328 22.22 -15.13 0.63
C LEU A 328 23.23 -13.97 0.44
N ASN A 329 22.72 -12.74 0.31
CA ASN A 329 23.46 -11.50 0.03
C ASN A 329 24.31 -11.54 -1.24
N LYS A 330 23.96 -12.39 -2.21
CA LYS A 330 24.66 -12.49 -3.49
C LYS A 330 24.11 -11.49 -4.50
N GLN A 331 24.94 -11.14 -5.47
CA GLN A 331 24.53 -10.19 -6.49
C GLN A 331 23.49 -10.82 -7.41
N VAL A 332 22.45 -10.05 -7.73
CA VAL A 332 21.43 -10.41 -8.71
C VAL A 332 21.41 -9.37 -9.83
N THR A 333 21.50 -9.83 -11.06
CA THR A 333 21.31 -9.02 -12.27
C THR A 333 19.90 -9.27 -12.80
N LEU A 334 19.13 -8.21 -12.94
CA LEU A 334 17.79 -8.24 -13.55
C LEU A 334 17.97 -8.05 -15.06
N LEU A 335 17.64 -9.06 -15.86
CA LEU A 335 17.69 -8.99 -17.32
C LEU A 335 16.39 -8.44 -17.93
N THR A 336 15.35 -8.39 -17.12
CA THR A 336 14.03 -7.82 -17.41
C THR A 336 13.67 -6.89 -16.26
N GLU A 337 13.11 -5.73 -16.57
CA GLU A 337 12.84 -4.71 -15.56
C GLU A 337 11.60 -5.07 -14.73
N PRO A 338 11.70 -5.07 -13.39
CA PRO A 338 10.53 -5.12 -12.53
C PRO A 338 9.72 -3.82 -12.68
N ALA A 339 8.43 -3.88 -12.34
CA ALA A 339 7.48 -2.82 -12.66
C ALA A 339 6.73 -2.28 -11.44
N GLY A 340 6.32 -1.01 -11.52
CA GLY A 340 5.35 -0.39 -10.62
C GLY A 340 5.80 -0.29 -9.17
N ASP A 341 4.86 -0.51 -8.24
CA ASP A 341 5.05 -0.30 -6.80
C ASP A 341 5.63 -1.54 -6.08
N PHE A 342 5.72 -2.69 -6.78
CA PHE A 342 6.24 -3.95 -6.23
C PHE A 342 7.74 -4.11 -6.43
N MET A 343 8.49 -3.14 -5.89
CA MET A 343 9.94 -3.07 -6.09
C MET A 343 10.73 -3.72 -4.97
N GLY A 344 10.14 -4.01 -3.81
CA GLY A 344 10.86 -4.53 -2.64
C GLY A 344 12.15 -3.74 -2.36
N LYS A 345 13.29 -4.45 -2.32
CA LYS A 345 14.66 -3.90 -2.27
C LYS A 345 15.36 -3.91 -3.63
N GLY A 346 14.60 -3.96 -4.72
CA GLY A 346 15.09 -4.24 -6.06
C GLY A 346 15.62 -5.66 -6.16
N ALA A 347 16.72 -5.85 -6.89
CA ALA A 347 17.31 -7.16 -7.15
C ALA A 347 17.69 -7.93 -5.86
N ALA A 348 18.03 -7.21 -4.78
CA ALA A 348 18.38 -7.80 -3.49
C ALA A 348 17.23 -8.59 -2.86
N THR A 349 15.96 -8.28 -3.17
CA THR A 349 14.76 -8.99 -2.67
C THR A 349 14.81 -10.49 -2.92
N LEU A 350 15.53 -10.93 -3.96
CA LEU A 350 15.67 -12.34 -4.32
C LEU A 350 16.77 -13.07 -3.54
N THR A 351 17.51 -12.37 -2.68
CA THR A 351 18.69 -12.89 -1.96
C THR A 351 18.88 -12.28 -0.56
N ASP A 352 17.87 -11.61 0.01
CA ASP A 352 17.98 -10.89 1.29
C ASP A 352 17.66 -11.76 2.50
N GLY A 353 17.28 -13.01 2.27
CA GLY A 353 16.94 -13.99 3.29
C GLY A 353 15.53 -13.84 3.86
N ASN A 354 14.74 -12.85 3.40
CA ASN A 354 13.35 -12.71 3.80
C ASN A 354 12.45 -13.49 2.85
N LYS A 355 11.35 -14.05 3.36
CA LYS A 355 10.31 -14.62 2.52
C LYS A 355 9.18 -13.63 2.31
N GLY A 356 8.56 -13.67 1.14
CA GLY A 356 7.34 -12.95 0.86
C GLY A 356 6.20 -13.37 1.79
N THR A 357 5.23 -12.48 2.01
CA THR A 357 4.07 -12.73 2.88
C THR A 357 2.77 -12.67 2.09
N PHE A 358 1.64 -13.04 2.72
CA PHE A 358 0.32 -12.82 2.13
C PHE A 358 -0.03 -11.33 2.02
N ASP A 359 0.65 -10.46 2.74
CA ASP A 359 0.64 -9.05 2.37
C ASP A 359 1.57 -8.86 1.17
N HIS A 360 0.96 -8.66 -0.01
CA HIS A 360 1.63 -8.52 -1.29
C HIS A 360 2.56 -7.29 -1.37
N GLN A 361 2.52 -6.40 -0.37
CA GLN A 361 3.42 -5.25 -0.27
C GLN A 361 4.73 -5.58 0.47
N TYR A 362 4.87 -6.77 1.06
CA TYR A 362 6.03 -7.17 1.86
C TYR A 362 6.87 -8.24 1.20
N ASN A 363 8.08 -7.84 0.79
CA ASN A 363 9.15 -8.69 0.27
C ASN A 363 8.82 -9.45 -1.01
N TRP A 364 8.16 -8.76 -1.94
CA TRP A 364 7.90 -9.24 -3.30
C TRP A 364 8.55 -8.32 -4.33
N LEU A 365 9.11 -8.90 -5.39
CA LEU A 365 9.55 -8.21 -6.59
C LEU A 365 8.64 -8.58 -7.76
N GLY A 366 8.06 -7.58 -8.43
CA GLY A 366 6.98 -7.76 -9.41
C GLY A 366 7.37 -7.45 -10.85
N TRP A 367 6.92 -8.29 -11.80
CA TRP A 367 6.95 -8.04 -13.25
C TRP A 367 5.53 -7.99 -13.80
N ASN A 368 5.23 -7.00 -14.64
CA ASN A 368 3.88 -6.75 -15.16
C ASN A 368 3.73 -7.11 -16.65
N GLY A 369 3.26 -8.33 -16.90
CA GLY A 369 3.09 -8.92 -18.23
C GLY A 369 4.37 -9.13 -19.03
N ASP A 370 5.53 -8.90 -18.42
CA ASP A 370 6.82 -9.36 -18.92
C ASP A 370 7.25 -10.60 -18.10
N LYS A 371 8.16 -11.39 -18.66
CA LYS A 371 8.79 -12.50 -17.94
C LYS A 371 9.73 -11.95 -16.89
N MET A 372 9.84 -12.69 -15.79
CA MET A 372 10.99 -12.55 -14.90
C MET A 372 12.17 -13.26 -15.53
N GLU A 373 13.27 -12.57 -15.73
CA GLU A 373 14.54 -13.13 -16.17
C GLU A 373 15.70 -12.51 -15.37
N VAL A 374 16.38 -13.33 -14.57
CA VAL A 374 17.42 -12.87 -13.63
C VAL A 374 18.63 -13.80 -13.61
N ILE A 375 19.79 -13.27 -13.22
CA ILE A 375 21.03 -14.03 -12.99
C ILE A 375 21.52 -13.76 -11.57
N LEU A 376 21.70 -14.82 -10.78
CA LEU A 376 22.36 -14.77 -9.48
C LEU A 376 23.84 -15.18 -9.64
N ASP A 377 24.77 -14.38 -9.11
CA ASP A 377 26.20 -14.70 -9.03
C ASP A 377 26.60 -15.08 -7.60
N LEU A 378 26.91 -16.35 -7.36
CA LEU A 378 27.37 -16.84 -6.05
C LEU A 378 28.74 -16.27 -5.63
N GLY A 379 29.44 -15.58 -6.54
CA GLY A 379 30.75 -14.96 -6.38
C GLY A 379 31.92 -15.92 -6.59
N LYS A 380 31.70 -17.22 -6.35
CA LYS A 380 32.64 -18.30 -6.62
C LYS A 380 31.89 -19.58 -7.00
N PRO A 381 32.53 -20.55 -7.67
CA PRO A 381 31.94 -21.87 -7.87
C PRO A 381 31.58 -22.53 -6.54
N GLU A 382 30.32 -22.94 -6.40
CA GLU A 382 29.77 -23.64 -5.25
C GLU A 382 29.14 -24.94 -5.72
N ARG A 383 29.26 -26.01 -4.92
CA ARG A 383 28.59 -27.28 -5.21
C ARG A 383 27.11 -27.16 -4.85
N ILE A 384 26.21 -27.16 -5.83
CA ILE A 384 24.76 -26.98 -5.62
C ILE A 384 23.97 -28.20 -6.11
N SER A 385 22.80 -28.43 -5.54
CA SER A 385 21.91 -29.55 -5.86
C SER A 385 20.44 -29.14 -6.00
N SER A 386 20.06 -27.95 -5.55
CA SER A 386 18.69 -27.46 -5.78
C SER A 386 18.57 -25.96 -5.79
N VAL A 387 17.57 -25.48 -6.52
CA VAL A 387 17.10 -24.10 -6.49
C VAL A 387 15.62 -24.11 -6.12
N ASN A 388 15.23 -23.22 -5.22
CA ASN A 388 13.85 -23.00 -4.80
C ASN A 388 13.49 -21.51 -4.93
N ILE A 389 12.28 -21.23 -5.40
CA ILE A 389 11.74 -19.88 -5.57
C ILE A 389 10.24 -19.94 -5.26
N SER A 390 9.67 -18.91 -4.66
CA SER A 390 8.22 -18.83 -4.44
C SER A 390 7.59 -17.70 -5.26
N PHE A 391 6.32 -17.90 -5.60
CA PHE A 391 5.50 -16.91 -6.26
C PHE A 391 4.20 -16.68 -5.50
N LEU A 392 3.72 -15.44 -5.49
CA LEU A 392 2.44 -15.07 -4.92
C LEU A 392 1.31 -15.22 -5.94
N GLU A 393 0.25 -15.91 -5.55
CA GLU A 393 -1.00 -16.06 -6.30
C GLU A 393 -2.12 -15.31 -5.58
N MET A 394 -2.63 -14.24 -6.21
CA MET A 394 -3.75 -13.44 -5.75
C MET A 394 -4.52 -12.88 -6.95
N HIS A 395 -5.51 -13.63 -7.42
CA HIS A 395 -6.20 -13.32 -8.68
C HIS A 395 -6.95 -11.98 -8.64
N GLN A 396 -7.46 -11.57 -7.47
CA GLN A 396 -8.11 -10.27 -7.27
C GLN A 396 -7.18 -9.08 -7.55
N HIS A 397 -5.86 -9.28 -7.39
CA HIS A 397 -4.81 -8.30 -7.68
C HIS A 397 -4.07 -8.61 -9.00
N LEU A 398 -4.61 -9.51 -9.83
CA LEU A 398 -3.99 -9.99 -11.07
C LEU A 398 -2.60 -10.62 -10.88
N MET A 399 -2.29 -11.12 -9.68
CA MET A 399 -1.04 -11.83 -9.39
C MET A 399 -1.24 -13.31 -9.66
N PHE A 400 -0.51 -13.85 -10.63
CA PHE A 400 -0.65 -15.22 -11.10
C PHE A 400 0.67 -15.98 -10.99
N LEU A 401 0.57 -17.29 -10.81
CA LEU A 401 1.71 -18.17 -10.93
C LEU A 401 2.22 -18.18 -12.39
N PRO A 402 3.54 -18.30 -12.60
CA PRO A 402 4.10 -18.35 -13.94
C PRO A 402 3.63 -19.61 -14.70
N GLN A 403 3.55 -19.51 -16.03
CA GLN A 403 3.26 -20.64 -16.91
C GLN A 403 4.35 -21.70 -16.83
N ASP A 404 5.59 -21.26 -16.85
CA ASP A 404 6.75 -22.11 -16.70
C ASP A 404 7.88 -21.40 -15.96
N ILE A 405 8.69 -22.19 -15.27
CA ILE A 405 9.92 -21.76 -14.60
C ILE A 405 11.06 -22.57 -15.18
N LYS A 406 12.06 -21.91 -15.75
CA LYS A 406 13.28 -22.53 -16.27
C LYS A 406 14.49 -22.12 -15.45
N ILE A 407 15.32 -23.11 -15.14
CA ILE A 407 16.48 -22.95 -14.27
C ILE A 407 17.70 -23.40 -15.04
N PHE A 408 18.68 -22.51 -15.14
CA PHE A 408 19.95 -22.78 -15.78
C PHE A 408 21.10 -22.49 -14.83
N THR A 409 22.21 -23.19 -15.03
CA THR A 409 23.45 -22.98 -14.26
C THR A 409 24.62 -22.74 -15.19
N SER A 410 25.60 -21.95 -14.75
CA SER A 410 26.84 -21.72 -15.48
C SER A 410 28.04 -21.62 -14.53
N ALA A 411 29.21 -22.03 -15.00
CA ALA A 411 30.48 -21.82 -14.33
C ALA A 411 31.16 -20.51 -14.73
N ASP A 412 30.94 -20.04 -15.96
CA ASP A 412 31.65 -18.91 -16.59
C ASP A 412 30.76 -17.68 -16.86
N GLY A 413 29.44 -17.80 -16.67
CA GLY A 413 28.47 -16.74 -16.91
C GLY A 413 28.16 -16.51 -18.39
N LYS A 414 28.73 -17.33 -19.29
CA LYS A 414 28.59 -17.23 -20.74
C LYS A 414 27.78 -18.40 -21.30
N LYS A 415 28.11 -19.64 -20.89
CA LYS A 415 27.41 -20.85 -21.31
C LYS A 415 26.51 -21.36 -20.19
N TYR A 416 25.21 -21.42 -20.45
CA TYR A 416 24.21 -21.89 -19.50
C TYR A 416 23.69 -23.25 -19.92
N SER A 417 23.59 -24.17 -18.95
CA SER A 417 22.94 -25.48 -19.14
C SER A 417 21.63 -25.50 -18.39
N GLU A 418 20.55 -25.89 -19.07
CA GLU A 418 19.25 -26.10 -18.43
C GLU A 418 19.32 -27.26 -17.44
N LYS A 419 18.76 -27.06 -16.25
CA LYS A 419 18.71 -28.05 -15.18
C LYS A 419 17.31 -28.50 -14.84
N ALA A 420 16.33 -27.63 -15.04
CA ALA A 420 14.93 -27.95 -14.85
C ALA A 420 14.04 -26.99 -15.63
N THR A 421 12.92 -27.52 -16.09
CA THR A 421 11.74 -26.76 -16.52
C THR A 421 10.55 -27.28 -15.71
N ILE A 422 9.86 -26.38 -15.01
CA ILE A 422 8.64 -26.68 -14.25
C ILE A 422 7.49 -25.98 -14.96
N ASN A 423 6.49 -26.72 -15.42
CA ASN A 423 5.28 -26.17 -16.02
C ASN A 423 4.17 -26.10 -14.97
N TYR A 424 3.38 -25.03 -14.99
CA TYR A 424 2.22 -24.88 -14.13
C TYR A 424 0.93 -24.85 -14.94
N PRO A 425 -0.15 -25.50 -14.49
CA PRO A 425 -1.42 -25.47 -15.19
C PRO A 425 -1.99 -24.04 -15.26
N VAL A 426 -2.93 -23.85 -16.19
CA VAL A 426 -3.68 -22.59 -16.28
C VAL A 426 -4.41 -22.31 -14.95
N PRO A 427 -4.53 -21.01 -14.55
CA PRO A 427 -5.21 -20.65 -13.31
C PRO A 427 -6.66 -21.14 -13.29
N THR A 428 -7.07 -21.71 -12.15
CA THR A 428 -8.47 -22.06 -11.90
C THR A 428 -9.20 -20.85 -11.34
N GLU A 429 -10.39 -20.54 -11.87
CA GLU A 429 -11.22 -19.44 -11.36
C GLU A 429 -11.57 -19.67 -9.89
N GLY A 430 -11.47 -18.62 -9.07
CA GLY A 430 -11.80 -18.68 -7.65
C GLY A 430 -10.76 -19.40 -6.78
N ALA A 431 -9.52 -19.55 -7.24
CA ALA A 431 -8.45 -20.04 -6.38
C ALA A 431 -8.20 -19.07 -5.21
N GLU A 432 -8.08 -19.63 -4.00
CA GLU A 432 -7.73 -18.87 -2.81
C GLU A 432 -6.30 -18.32 -2.90
N PRO A 433 -6.03 -17.14 -2.29
CA PRO A 433 -4.68 -16.60 -2.19
C PRO A 433 -3.65 -17.61 -1.69
N ASN A 434 -2.51 -17.72 -2.36
CA ASN A 434 -1.50 -18.73 -2.03
C ASN A 434 -0.07 -18.22 -2.28
N ILE A 435 0.89 -18.75 -1.53
CA ILE A 435 2.32 -18.62 -1.81
C ILE A 435 2.81 -19.98 -2.25
N LYS A 436 3.13 -20.12 -3.54
CA LYS A 436 3.57 -21.39 -4.12
C LYS A 436 5.09 -21.43 -4.23
N SER A 437 5.72 -22.30 -3.46
CA SER A 437 7.15 -22.59 -3.59
C SER A 437 7.39 -23.70 -4.61
N PHE A 438 8.32 -23.45 -5.54
CA PHE A 438 8.76 -24.38 -6.57
C PHE A 438 10.18 -24.81 -6.26
N GLN A 439 10.42 -26.12 -6.18
CA GLN A 439 11.75 -26.67 -5.94
C GLN A 439 12.18 -27.50 -7.13
N ALA A 440 13.34 -27.18 -7.69
CA ALA A 440 14.02 -28.01 -8.68
C ALA A 440 15.25 -28.64 -8.05
N GLY A 441 15.21 -29.96 -7.87
CA GLY A 441 16.38 -30.77 -7.52
C GLY A 441 17.08 -31.28 -8.78
N PHE A 442 18.42 -31.32 -8.75
CA PHE A 442 19.23 -31.87 -9.82
C PHE A 442 20.51 -32.51 -9.24
N ALA A 443 21.21 -33.31 -10.06
CA ALA A 443 22.46 -33.94 -9.66
C ALA A 443 23.47 -32.88 -9.14
N PRO A 444 24.09 -33.08 -7.95
CA PRO A 444 24.99 -32.11 -7.38
C PRO A 444 26.18 -31.80 -8.29
N HIS A 445 26.41 -30.53 -8.59
CA HIS A 445 27.52 -30.09 -9.45
C HIS A 445 27.99 -28.68 -9.05
N ASN A 446 29.17 -28.29 -9.53
CA ASN A 446 29.69 -26.95 -9.27
C ASN A 446 29.10 -25.95 -10.27
N ALA A 447 28.57 -24.84 -9.75
CA ALA A 447 28.11 -23.70 -10.54
C ALA A 447 28.44 -22.39 -9.81
N ARG A 448 28.62 -21.31 -10.57
CA ARG A 448 28.77 -19.96 -10.02
C ARG A 448 27.55 -19.10 -10.29
N PHE A 449 26.98 -19.23 -11.48
CA PHE A 449 25.83 -18.43 -11.93
C PHE A 449 24.58 -19.29 -12.03
N ILE A 450 23.46 -18.75 -11.55
CA ILE A 450 22.13 -19.36 -11.67
C ILE A 450 21.28 -18.37 -12.46
N LYS A 451 20.76 -18.80 -13.61
CA LYS A 451 19.79 -18.02 -14.38
C LYS A 451 18.39 -18.60 -14.17
N LEU A 452 17.45 -17.73 -13.86
CA LEU A 452 16.04 -18.07 -13.68
C LEU A 452 15.20 -17.32 -14.71
N MET A 453 14.25 -18.05 -15.30
CA MET A 453 13.23 -17.48 -16.19
C MET A 453 11.87 -17.94 -15.71
N ALA A 454 10.93 -17.02 -15.54
CA ALA A 454 9.53 -17.32 -15.25
C ALA A 454 8.63 -16.57 -16.24
N THR A 455 7.88 -17.32 -17.05
CA THR A 455 7.02 -16.77 -18.11
C THR A 455 5.63 -16.47 -17.55
N PRO A 456 5.03 -15.31 -17.81
CA PRO A 456 3.69 -15.00 -17.32
C PRO A 456 2.64 -15.82 -18.06
N GLN A 457 1.62 -16.28 -17.34
CA GLN A 457 0.40 -16.77 -17.97
C GLN A 457 -0.31 -15.63 -18.70
N PRO A 458 -1.04 -15.87 -19.80
CA PRO A 458 -2.00 -14.88 -20.31
C PRO A 458 -3.12 -14.67 -19.29
N LEU A 459 -3.76 -13.50 -19.30
CA LEU A 459 -4.94 -13.28 -18.46
C LEU A 459 -6.03 -14.30 -18.83
N PRO A 460 -6.56 -15.08 -17.86
CA PRO A 460 -7.66 -16.00 -18.10
C PRO A 460 -8.91 -15.28 -18.62
N SER A 461 -9.76 -16.00 -19.36
CA SER A 461 -10.95 -15.45 -20.00
C SER A 461 -12.00 -14.89 -19.03
N TRP A 462 -12.00 -15.36 -17.77
CA TRP A 462 -12.87 -14.86 -16.71
C TRP A 462 -12.41 -13.52 -16.12
N VAL A 463 -11.19 -13.05 -16.42
CA VAL A 463 -10.71 -11.74 -15.98
C VAL A 463 -11.39 -10.63 -16.79
N ILE A 464 -12.16 -9.77 -16.11
CA ILE A 464 -12.90 -8.67 -16.74
C ILE A 464 -11.97 -7.53 -17.20
N LEU A 465 -10.84 -7.34 -16.51
CA LEU A 465 -9.86 -6.26 -16.76
C LEU A 465 -8.88 -6.62 -17.90
N THR A 466 -9.42 -6.81 -19.12
CA THR A 466 -8.65 -7.33 -20.27
C THR A 466 -7.60 -6.36 -20.83
N ASP A 467 -7.64 -5.09 -20.42
CA ASP A 467 -6.65 -4.06 -20.75
C ASP A 467 -5.42 -4.09 -19.82
N ARG A 468 -5.49 -4.88 -18.74
CA ARG A 468 -4.40 -5.07 -17.79
C ARG A 468 -3.51 -6.24 -18.19
N LYS A 469 -2.42 -6.39 -17.45
CA LYS A 469 -1.42 -7.43 -17.62
C LYS A 469 -1.28 -8.20 -16.29
N PRO A 470 -0.94 -9.50 -16.33
CA PRO A 470 -0.76 -10.30 -15.13
C PRO A 470 0.58 -9.96 -14.45
N TRP A 471 0.58 -10.01 -13.12
CA TRP A 471 1.78 -9.85 -12.31
C TRP A 471 2.42 -11.20 -12.01
N ILE A 472 3.74 -11.31 -12.23
CA ILE A 472 4.59 -12.30 -11.58
C ILE A 472 5.20 -11.64 -10.36
N MET A 473 4.97 -12.22 -9.19
CA MET A 473 5.48 -11.73 -7.91
C MET A 473 6.41 -12.79 -7.34
N ALA A 474 7.72 -12.51 -7.27
CA ALA A 474 8.72 -13.47 -6.79
C ALA A 474 9.42 -12.99 -5.52
N ASP A 475 9.80 -13.95 -4.68
CA ASP A 475 10.61 -13.73 -3.46
C ASP A 475 11.93 -14.52 -3.51
N GLU A 476 12.58 -14.63 -2.35
CA GLU A 476 13.89 -15.26 -2.13
C GLU A 476 14.16 -16.52 -2.97
N VAL A 477 15.31 -16.50 -3.66
CA VAL A 477 15.85 -17.63 -4.40
C VAL A 477 16.80 -18.43 -3.49
N ILE A 478 16.29 -19.53 -2.96
CA ILE A 478 17.00 -20.40 -2.03
C ILE A 478 17.86 -21.42 -2.81
N ILE A 479 19.18 -21.38 -2.60
CA ILE A 479 20.17 -22.23 -3.30
C ILE A 479 20.87 -23.16 -2.31
N ARG A 480 20.69 -24.48 -2.48
CA ARG A 480 21.33 -25.50 -1.62
C ARG A 480 22.34 -26.33 -2.37
#